data_AF-A0A820S4H7-F1
#
_entry.id   AF-A0A820S4H7-F1
#
_cell.length_a   1.000
_cell.length_b   1.000
_cell.length_c   1.000
_cell.angle_alpha   90.00
_cell.angle_beta   90.00
_cell.angle_gamma   90.00
#
_symmetry.space_group_name_H-M   'P 1'
#
loop_
_entity.id
_entity.type
_entity.pdbx_description
1 polymer ?
#
loop_
_entity_poly.entity_id
_entity_poly.type
_entity_poly.pdbx_seq_one_letter_code
_entity_poly.pdbx_strand_id
1 'polypeptide(L)'
;LSNMYPDWQPITADNFLECLENGALLCHHANNVNDAARKMNSLSTLTDCKFRTGARPQTFNARDNVSQFIKWARRIAGVREVLMFESDDLILRKNEKNFLLCLLEIARFGARFGVSVPAIINLE
;
A
#
# COMPACT_ATOMS: atom_id res chain seq x y z
N LEU A 1 -0.36 14.91 -7.74
CA LEU A 1 0.31 14.10 -6.70
C LEU A 1 1.55 14.77 -6.14
N SER A 2 2.29 15.58 -6.92
CA SER A 2 3.51 16.28 -6.50
C SER A 2 3.35 17.42 -5.48
N ASN A 3 2.14 17.95 -5.24
CA ASN A 3 1.94 19.07 -4.31
C ASN A 3 1.72 18.66 -2.84
N MET A 4 1.64 17.37 -2.52
CA MET A 4 1.34 16.94 -1.14
C MET A 4 2.56 16.49 -0.34
N TYR A 5 3.72 16.28 -0.97
CA TYR A 5 4.91 15.72 -0.31
C TYR A 5 6.22 16.25 -0.93
N PRO A 6 6.67 17.48 -0.58
CA PRO A 6 7.85 18.10 -1.19
C PRO A 6 9.18 17.37 -0.90
N ASP A 7 9.24 16.54 0.14
CA ASP A 7 10.44 15.79 0.54
C ASP A 7 10.50 14.35 -0.01
N TRP A 8 9.42 13.88 -0.64
CA TRP A 8 9.39 12.55 -1.24
C TRP A 8 9.87 12.69 -2.67
N GLN A 9 11.00 12.05 -2.99
CA GLN A 9 11.48 11.99 -4.36
C GLN A 9 10.36 11.50 -5.28
N PRO A 10 10.27 12.02 -6.51
CA PRO A 10 9.29 11.53 -7.46
C PRO A 10 9.44 10.02 -7.61
N ILE A 11 8.34 9.30 -7.41
CA ILE A 11 8.31 7.85 -7.53
C ILE A 11 8.47 7.51 -9.02
N THR A 12 9.57 6.85 -9.37
CA THR A 12 9.88 6.27 -10.69
C THR A 12 9.78 4.75 -10.61
N ALA A 13 9.82 4.06 -11.76
CA ALA A 13 9.94 2.59 -11.78
C ALA A 13 11.13 2.10 -10.95
N ASP A 14 12.27 2.79 -11.07
CA ASP A 14 13.55 2.38 -10.49
C ASP A 14 13.59 2.54 -8.96
N ASN A 15 12.91 3.54 -8.40
CA ASN A 15 12.87 3.78 -6.95
C ASN A 15 11.55 3.34 -6.30
N PHE A 16 10.62 2.76 -7.08
CA PHE A 16 9.27 2.43 -6.64
C PHE A 16 9.28 1.56 -5.37
N LEU A 17 10.03 0.47 -5.42
CA LEU A 17 10.11 -0.48 -4.33
C LEU A 17 10.88 0.08 -3.12
N GLU A 18 11.87 0.95 -3.35
CA GLU A 18 12.63 1.63 -2.29
C GLU A 18 11.76 2.61 -1.51
N CYS A 19 10.93 3.38 -2.22
CA CYS A 19 10.00 4.32 -1.60
C CYS A 19 8.94 3.62 -0.72
N LEU A 20 8.63 2.34 -1.01
CA LEU A 20 7.57 1.60 -0.31
C LEU A 20 8.09 0.68 0.81
N GLU A 21 9.38 0.39 0.87
CA GLU A 21 9.92 -0.66 1.75
C GLU A 21 9.89 -0.31 3.25
N ASN A 22 9.70 0.97 3.60
CA ASN A 22 9.42 1.37 4.99
C ASN A 22 7.96 1.12 5.43
N GLY A 23 7.08 0.77 4.48
CA GLY A 23 5.67 0.43 4.69
C GLY A 23 4.74 1.59 5.06
N ALA A 24 5.25 2.81 5.28
CA ALA A 24 4.44 3.94 5.71
C ALA A 24 3.50 4.42 4.60
N LEU A 25 3.99 4.54 3.36
CA LEU A 25 3.16 4.90 2.21
C LEU A 25 2.07 3.87 1.94
N LEU A 26 2.37 2.58 2.12
CA LEU A 26 1.41 1.50 1.93
C LEU A 26 0.22 1.63 2.90
N CYS A 27 0.50 1.79 4.20
CA CYS A 27 -0.56 2.00 5.18
C CYS A 27 -1.29 3.33 4.98
N HIS A 28 -0.59 4.40 4.57
CA HIS A 28 -1.24 5.66 4.24
C HIS A 28 -2.22 5.49 3.07
N HIS A 29 -1.82 4.78 2.02
CA HIS A 29 -2.70 4.47 0.89
C HIS A 29 -3.92 3.65 1.32
N ALA A 30 -3.74 2.62 2.15
CA ALA A 30 -4.83 1.83 2.73
C ALA A 30 -5.84 2.71 3.48
N ASN A 31 -5.36 3.68 4.28
CA ASN A 31 -6.23 4.59 5.01
C ASN A 31 -6.96 5.57 4.08
N ASN A 32 -6.32 6.04 3.01
CA ASN A 32 -7.00 6.85 2.00
C ASN A 32 -8.13 6.09 1.30
N VAL A 33 -7.94 4.79 1.06
CA VAL A 33 -9.00 3.90 0.54
C VAL A 33 -10.12 3.73 1.56
N ASN A 34 -9.81 3.54 2.84
CA ASN A 34 -10.82 3.50 3.89
C ASN A 34 -11.65 4.79 3.91
N ASP A 35 -11.00 5.96 3.87
CA ASP A 35 -11.67 7.26 3.93
C ASP A 35 -12.61 7.47 2.74
N ALA A 36 -12.18 7.09 1.54
CA ALA A 36 -13.02 7.13 0.36
C ALA A 36 -14.24 6.21 0.49
N ALA A 37 -14.05 4.98 0.96
CA ALA A 37 -15.13 4.03 1.19
C ALA A 37 -16.13 4.49 2.26
N ARG A 38 -15.66 5.14 3.34
CA ARG A 38 -16.51 5.75 4.37
C ARG A 38 -17.34 6.90 3.81
N LYS A 39 -16.73 7.78 3.01
CA LYS A 39 -17.43 8.93 2.38
C LYS A 39 -18.57 8.50 1.47
N MET A 40 -18.44 7.35 0.82
CA MET A 40 -19.50 6.76 -0.02
C MET A 40 -20.55 5.97 0.77
N ASN A 41 -20.57 6.07 2.12
CA ASN A 41 -21.40 5.25 3.03
C ASN A 41 -21.34 3.74 2.71
N SER A 42 -20.28 3.29 2.05
CA SER A 42 -20.18 1.92 1.54
C SER A 42 -19.67 0.97 2.61
N LEU A 43 -18.83 1.44 3.54
CA LEU A 43 -18.35 0.70 4.71
C LEU A 43 -18.16 1.66 5.90
N SER A 44 -19.05 1.63 6.89
CA SER A 44 -19.03 2.57 8.02
C SER A 44 -18.01 2.20 9.11
N THR A 45 -17.64 0.93 9.25
CA THR A 45 -16.72 0.43 10.29
C THR A 45 -15.46 -0.21 9.73
N LEU A 46 -14.70 0.54 8.93
CA LEU A 46 -13.36 0.11 8.54
C LEU A 46 -12.36 0.31 9.68
N THR A 47 -11.38 -0.58 9.80
CA THR A 47 -10.26 -0.41 10.74
C THR A 47 -9.08 0.16 9.97
N ASP A 48 -8.47 1.21 10.51
CA ASP A 48 -7.34 1.87 9.87
C ASP A 48 -6.05 1.05 10.03
N CYS A 49 -5.22 1.10 8.99
CA CYS A 49 -3.85 0.60 8.98
C CYS A 49 -3.02 1.46 9.94
N LYS A 50 -2.60 0.88 11.05
CA LYS A 50 -1.70 1.54 12.00
C LYS A 50 -0.27 1.47 11.46
N PHE A 51 0.46 2.57 11.48
CA PHE A 51 1.85 2.61 11.03
C PHE A 51 2.68 3.66 11.75
N ARG A 52 4.00 3.52 11.63
CA ARG A 52 5.02 4.45 12.14
C ARG A 52 5.66 5.18 10.96
N THR A 53 5.56 6.50 10.95
CA THR A 53 6.13 7.36 9.90
C THR A 53 7.67 7.41 9.92
N GLY A 54 8.28 7.28 11.11
CA GLY A 54 9.74 7.30 11.28
C GLY A 54 10.43 5.94 11.15
N ALA A 55 9.77 4.94 10.55
CA ALA A 55 10.39 3.64 10.33
C ALA A 55 11.50 3.76 9.27
N ARG A 56 12.71 3.29 9.62
CA ARG A 56 13.80 3.18 8.63
C ARG A 56 13.60 1.91 7.79
N PRO A 57 13.92 1.94 6.50
CA PRO A 57 13.97 0.74 5.67
C PRO A 57 14.71 -0.43 6.31
N GLN A 58 14.30 -1.66 5.97
CA GLN A 58 14.92 -2.91 6.41
C GLN A 58 14.90 -3.16 7.94
N THR A 59 14.22 -2.32 8.73
CA THR A 59 14.08 -2.50 10.19
C THR A 59 12.85 -3.32 10.57
N PHE A 60 12.79 -3.76 11.82
CA PHE A 60 11.60 -4.39 12.40
C PHE A 60 10.36 -3.48 12.32
N ASN A 61 10.53 -2.17 12.50
CA ASN A 61 9.42 -1.22 12.42
C ASN A 61 8.87 -1.11 10.98
N ALA A 62 9.75 -1.19 9.97
CA ALA A 62 9.31 -1.25 8.57
C ALA A 62 8.55 -2.56 8.28
N ARG A 63 9.05 -3.70 8.76
CA ARG A 63 8.36 -5.00 8.66
C ARG A 63 6.98 -4.97 9.32
N ASP A 64 6.86 -4.34 10.49
CA ASP A 64 5.57 -4.21 11.18
C ASP A 64 4.60 -3.35 10.36
N ASN A 65 5.03 -2.18 9.85
CA ASN A 65 4.20 -1.36 8.96
C ASN A 65 3.67 -2.16 7.76
N VAL A 66 4.56 -2.87 7.04
CA VAL A 66 4.18 -3.72 5.89
C VAL A 66 3.23 -4.84 6.33
N SER A 67 3.44 -5.43 7.50
CA SER A 67 2.56 -6.47 8.06
C SER A 67 1.17 -5.94 8.41
N GLN A 68 1.06 -4.68 8.87
CA GLN A 68 -0.25 -4.04 9.10
C GLN A 68 -0.98 -3.82 7.77
N PHE A 69 -0.26 -3.41 6.73
CA PHE A 69 -0.82 -3.29 5.38
C PHE A 69 -1.31 -4.63 4.83
N ILE A 70 -0.51 -5.70 4.94
CA ILE A 70 -0.89 -7.06 4.53
C ILE A 70 -2.18 -7.51 5.26
N LYS A 71 -2.27 -7.27 6.58
CA LYS A 71 -3.48 -7.58 7.36
C LYS A 71 -4.70 -6.82 6.86
N TRP A 72 -4.53 -5.54 6.54
CA TRP A 72 -5.59 -4.70 5.98
C TRP A 72 -6.02 -5.18 4.59
N ALA A 73 -5.07 -5.48 3.70
CA ALA A 73 -5.34 -5.94 2.33
C ALA A 73 -6.15 -7.25 2.32
N ARG A 74 -5.79 -8.18 3.23
CA ARG A 74 -6.53 -9.42 3.42
C ARG A 74 -7.95 -9.19 3.96
N ARG A 75 -8.09 -8.40 5.02
CA ARG A 75 -9.36 -8.27 5.77
C ARG A 75 -10.35 -7.29 5.14
N ILE A 76 -9.86 -6.21 4.56
CA ILE A 76 -10.69 -5.09 4.11
C ILE A 76 -10.78 -5.08 2.58
N ALA A 77 -9.65 -5.11 1.88
CA ALA A 77 -9.64 -5.10 0.42
C ALA A 77 -10.02 -6.47 -0.19
N GLY A 78 -9.96 -7.55 0.61
CA GLY A 78 -10.34 -8.89 0.18
C GLY A 78 -9.39 -9.51 -0.85
N VAL A 79 -8.10 -9.15 -0.79
CA VAL A 79 -7.09 -9.71 -1.70
C VAL A 79 -6.94 -11.21 -1.43
N ARG A 80 -6.96 -12.01 -2.50
CA ARG A 80 -6.84 -13.48 -2.42
C ARG A 80 -5.45 -13.87 -1.93
N GLU A 81 -5.36 -14.90 -1.07
CA GLU A 81 -4.08 -15.38 -0.50
C GLU A 81 -3.01 -15.69 -1.57
N VAL A 82 -3.41 -16.19 -2.75
CA VAL A 82 -2.48 -16.47 -3.86
C VAL A 82 -1.78 -15.22 -4.42
N LEU A 83 -2.34 -14.03 -4.17
CA LEU A 83 -1.80 -12.74 -4.58
C LEU A 83 -1.15 -11.98 -3.43
N MET A 84 -1.19 -12.52 -2.21
CA MET A 84 -0.55 -11.90 -1.04
C MET A 84 0.96 -12.10 -1.10
N PHE A 85 1.68 -11.23 -0.40
CA PHE A 85 3.13 -11.26 -0.22
C PHE A 85 3.45 -11.16 1.28
N GLU A 86 4.69 -11.47 1.66
CA GLU A 86 5.16 -11.36 3.04
C GLU A 86 5.92 -10.05 3.30
N SER A 87 5.99 -9.62 4.56
CA SER A 87 6.72 -8.39 4.91
C SER A 87 8.22 -8.47 4.58
N ASP A 88 8.79 -9.67 4.66
CA ASP A 88 10.17 -9.93 4.27
C ASP A 88 10.38 -9.95 2.75
N ASP A 89 9.34 -10.23 1.95
CA ASP A 89 9.44 -10.27 0.49
C ASP A 89 9.77 -8.91 -0.12
N LEU A 90 9.13 -7.85 0.39
CA LEU A 90 9.34 -6.48 -0.06
C LEU A 90 10.73 -5.96 0.33
N ILE A 91 11.20 -6.34 1.53
CA ILE A 91 12.48 -5.90 2.09
C ILE A 91 13.65 -6.65 1.48
N LEU A 92 13.48 -7.94 1.20
CA LEU A 92 14.52 -8.79 0.61
C LEU A 92 14.44 -8.86 -0.92
N ARG A 93 13.48 -8.15 -1.54
CA ARG A 93 13.25 -8.15 -3.00
C ARG A 93 13.06 -9.55 -3.58
N LYS A 94 12.38 -10.43 -2.84
CA LYS A 94 12.24 -11.85 -3.20
C LYS A 94 10.95 -12.18 -3.94
N ASN A 95 9.90 -11.38 -3.76
CA ASN A 95 8.59 -11.63 -4.35
C ASN A 95 7.92 -10.34 -4.83
N GLU A 96 8.63 -9.60 -5.67
CA GLU A 96 8.15 -8.32 -6.24
C GLU A 96 6.88 -8.52 -7.08
N LYS A 97 6.74 -9.67 -7.75
CA LYS A 97 5.57 -9.99 -8.57
C LYS A 97 4.28 -10.05 -7.74
N ASN A 98 4.26 -10.81 -6.64
CA ASN A 98 3.07 -10.84 -5.78
C ASN A 98 2.82 -9.50 -5.10
N PHE A 99 3.88 -8.75 -4.75
CA PHE A 99 3.73 -7.39 -4.24
C PHE A 99 2.98 -6.49 -5.24
N LEU A 100 3.42 -6.47 -6.50
CA LEU A 100 2.77 -5.69 -7.56
C LEU A 100 1.33 -6.16 -7.82
N LEU A 101 1.09 -7.47 -7.90
CA LEU A 101 -0.26 -8.03 -8.07
C LEU A 101 -1.19 -7.68 -6.91
N CYS A 102 -0.68 -7.68 -5.67
CA CYS A 102 -1.42 -7.24 -4.50
C CYS A 102 -1.84 -5.76 -4.62
N LEU A 103 -0.92 -4.89 -5.05
CA LEU A 103 -1.22 -3.47 -5.28
C LEU A 103 -2.25 -3.25 -6.39
N LEU A 104 -2.19 -4.04 -7.47
CA LEU A 104 -3.18 -3.99 -8.55
C LEU A 104 -4.57 -4.37 -8.09
N GLU A 105 -4.70 -5.40 -7.24
CA GLU A 105 -6.00 -5.76 -6.67
C GLU A 105 -6.54 -4.70 -5.72
N ILE A 106 -5.67 -4.07 -4.93
CA ILE A 106 -6.05 -2.96 -4.03
C ILE A 106 -6.48 -1.73 -4.85
N ALA A 107 -5.77 -1.44 -5.94
CA ALA A 107 -6.13 -0.40 -6.89
C ALA A 107 -7.53 -0.65 -7.49
N ARG A 108 -7.81 -1.90 -7.93
CA ARG A 108 -9.13 -2.31 -8.42
C ARG A 108 -10.22 -2.16 -7.35
N PHE A 109 -9.90 -2.49 -6.10
CA PHE A 109 -10.81 -2.29 -4.96
C PHE A 109 -11.06 -0.79 -4.69
N GLY A 110 -10.01 0.02 -4.64
CA GLY A 110 -10.07 1.47 -4.41
C GLY A 110 -10.82 2.24 -5.50
N ALA A 111 -10.73 1.80 -6.76
CA ALA A 111 -11.45 2.39 -7.89
C ALA A 111 -12.97 2.36 -7.69
N ARG A 112 -13.51 1.37 -6.97
CA ARG A 112 -14.94 1.31 -6.59
C ARG A 112 -15.37 2.48 -5.71
N PHE A 113 -14.41 3.12 -5.04
CA PHE A 113 -14.62 4.25 -4.15
C PHE A 113 -14.11 5.59 -4.71
N GLY A 114 -13.78 5.63 -6.00
CA GLY A 114 -13.25 6.83 -6.66
C GLY A 114 -11.80 7.18 -6.27
N VAL A 115 -11.07 6.26 -5.64
CA VAL A 115 -9.63 6.44 -5.41
C VAL A 115 -8.93 6.20 -6.73
N SER A 116 -8.32 7.26 -7.29
CA SER A 116 -7.48 7.14 -8.47
C SER A 116 -6.33 6.20 -8.17
N VAL A 117 -6.22 5.15 -8.96
CA VAL A 117 -5.07 4.26 -8.94
C VAL A 117 -3.83 5.10 -9.22
N PRO A 118 -2.83 5.17 -8.31
CA PRO A 118 -1.56 5.79 -8.64
C PRO A 118 -1.06 5.11 -9.91
N ALA A 119 -0.61 5.88 -10.90
CA ALA A 119 -0.27 5.44 -12.26
C ALA A 119 0.94 4.49 -12.35
N ILE A 120 1.15 3.63 -11.35
CA ILE A 120 2.07 2.48 -11.32
C ILE A 120 1.72 1.49 -12.43
N ILE A 121 0.46 1.50 -12.92
CA ILE A 121 0.00 0.69 -14.05
C ILE A 121 0.55 1.20 -15.40
N ASN A 122 1.15 2.40 -15.46
CA ASN A 122 1.65 2.97 -16.72
C ASN A 122 3.17 2.81 -16.91
N LEU A 123 3.78 1.85 -16.20
CA LEU A 123 5.18 1.44 -16.36
C LEU A 123 5.22 0.16 -17.21
N GLU A 124 4.76 0.27 -18.46
CA GLU A 124 5.19 -0.60 -19.58
C GLU A 124 6.32 0.10 -20.35
#